data_AF-A0A8R1XVH8-F1
#
_entry.id   AF-A0A8R1XVH8-F1
#
_cell.length_a   1.000
_cell.length_b   1.000
_cell.length_c   1.000
_cell.angle_alpha   90.00
_cell.angle_beta   90.00
_cell.angle_gamma   90.00
#
_symmetry.space_group_name_H-M   'P 1'
#
loop_
_entity.id
_entity.type
_entity.pdbx_description
1 polymer ?
#
loop_
_entity_poly.entity_id
_entity_poly.type
_entity_poly.pdbx_seq_one_letter_code
_entity_poly.pdbx_strand_id
1 'polypeptide(L)'
;MKLPEATNSSEPEDVMQPSLKELGYHFDDCGVMRDKNEKKYEFIDQKSYEEIGSAVTEEIYRIMENPPYNMERQYLDDTNKKRSAFIFLSKDWNQKENLVVLIHGSGAVRAGQWSRRLIMNESLNMGSQLPYLRMCKSRNWGVVVMNTNMNVTDNDPVQPLPGSSTPLEHGITVWKTYVAEAKAGSIAVVAHSAGGAVIAGIIENYWSKEWMKRLKCICLTDAMFTLPSVSDMDWLPAIQDWRATPHTEVGLRIDNSTIHGKNPYVTYINVLNMLKPGELVTDWMQAEKLCSHLEIGDLIEFRRVVGSIKRRIYTHWGVFIGFHDKKAYVAHTGTDFGDFGNNLISGSVESLAAIRTKMSCSNQIQIRRDELITIANGDSCRINNSLDKGKRPFPPVIVVDRALRMLGKTNYNLLLNNCEHFAKYCRYGLKESNQATAAKIIIISSATYCITGSLAASAVVGTLTYMFSRLGRDIKKFVPSYPDVLL
;
A
#
# COMPACT_ATOMS: atom_id res chain seq x y z
N MET A 1 -56.97 -17.97 -18.98
CA MET A 1 -55.93 -17.45 -19.89
C MET A 1 -54.63 -17.43 -19.10
N LYS A 2 -53.75 -18.42 -19.31
CA LYS A 2 -52.48 -18.59 -18.58
C LYS A 2 -51.40 -17.73 -19.26
N LEU A 3 -50.68 -16.92 -18.49
CA LEU A 3 -49.45 -16.24 -18.93
C LEU A 3 -48.28 -17.25 -18.87
N PRO A 4 -47.32 -17.21 -19.82
CA PRO A 4 -46.31 -18.25 -19.99
C PRO A 4 -45.09 -18.07 -19.08
N GLU A 5 -44.43 -19.19 -18.83
CA GLU A 5 -43.24 -19.38 -17.99
C GLU A 5 -42.01 -18.62 -18.49
N ALA A 6 -41.26 -18.02 -17.55
CA ALA A 6 -39.99 -17.38 -17.80
C ALA A 6 -38.89 -18.43 -18.07
N THR A 7 -38.19 -18.23 -19.18
CA THR A 7 -37.07 -19.04 -19.66
C THR A 7 -35.80 -18.82 -18.83
N ASN A 8 -35.21 -19.94 -18.39
CA ASN A 8 -33.92 -20.02 -17.70
C ASN A 8 -32.77 -19.44 -18.54
N SER A 9 -32.12 -18.37 -18.09
CA SER A 9 -30.75 -18.01 -18.49
C SER A 9 -29.78 -18.41 -17.38
N SER A 10 -29.00 -19.46 -17.62
CA SER A 10 -27.92 -19.92 -16.76
C SER A 10 -26.73 -18.95 -16.83
N GLU A 11 -26.73 -17.92 -15.99
CA GLU A 11 -25.48 -17.27 -15.59
C GLU A 11 -24.86 -18.07 -14.43
N PRO A 12 -23.54 -18.26 -14.39
CA PRO A 12 -22.88 -18.92 -13.27
C PRO A 12 -23.10 -18.07 -12.01
N GLU A 13 -23.50 -18.71 -10.90
CA GLU A 13 -23.65 -18.09 -9.59
C GLU A 13 -22.33 -17.40 -9.19
N ASP A 14 -22.23 -16.11 -9.46
CA ASP A 14 -21.23 -15.24 -8.85
C ASP A 14 -21.55 -15.23 -7.37
N VAL A 15 -20.59 -15.59 -6.51
CA VAL A 15 -20.79 -15.59 -5.06
C VAL A 15 -21.01 -14.13 -4.63
N MET A 16 -22.28 -13.70 -4.65
CA MET A 16 -22.64 -12.33 -4.30
C MET A 16 -22.19 -12.06 -2.87
N GLN A 17 -21.34 -11.05 -2.71
CA GLN A 17 -20.97 -10.59 -1.39
C GLN A 17 -22.24 -10.12 -0.66
N PRO A 18 -22.41 -10.47 0.63
CA PRO A 18 -23.59 -10.06 1.38
C PRO A 18 -23.66 -8.53 1.44
N SER A 19 -24.85 -8.00 1.19
CA SER A 19 -25.14 -6.58 1.35
C SER A 19 -25.02 -6.15 2.82
N LEU A 20 -24.88 -4.85 3.04
CA LEU A 20 -24.77 -4.29 4.40
C LEU A 20 -25.99 -4.68 5.26
N LYS A 21 -27.17 -4.72 4.63
CA LYS A 21 -28.43 -5.14 5.25
C LYS A 21 -28.46 -6.62 5.60
N GLU A 22 -27.93 -7.50 4.76
CA GLU A 22 -27.82 -8.94 5.03
C GLU A 22 -26.83 -9.23 6.17
N LEU A 23 -25.80 -8.40 6.32
CA LEU A 23 -24.90 -8.41 7.48
C LEU A 23 -25.52 -7.80 8.75
N GLY A 24 -26.78 -7.37 8.69
CA GLY A 24 -27.52 -6.85 9.84
C GLY A 24 -27.25 -5.39 10.18
N TYR A 25 -26.68 -4.62 9.24
CA TYR A 25 -26.35 -3.21 9.40
C TYR A 25 -27.10 -2.31 8.41
N HIS A 26 -27.30 -1.06 8.80
CA HIS A 26 -27.82 0.00 7.92
C HIS A 26 -27.28 1.36 8.36
N PHE A 27 -27.48 2.41 7.55
CA PHE A 27 -27.21 3.78 7.96
C PHE A 27 -28.52 4.46 8.35
N ASP A 28 -28.55 5.13 9.51
CA ASP A 28 -29.68 5.96 9.91
C ASP A 28 -29.76 7.27 9.08
N ASP A 29 -30.78 8.10 9.31
CA ASP A 29 -30.98 9.36 8.59
C ASP A 29 -29.82 10.37 8.80
N CYS A 30 -29.04 10.22 9.88
CA CYS A 30 -27.85 11.01 10.15
C CYS A 30 -26.59 10.43 9.48
N GLY A 31 -26.71 9.28 8.81
CA GLY A 31 -25.63 8.55 8.18
C GLY A 31 -24.75 7.78 9.15
N VAL A 32 -25.20 7.51 10.38
CA VAL A 32 -24.47 6.72 11.37
C VAL A 32 -24.82 5.24 11.16
N MET A 33 -23.82 4.36 11.19
CA MET A 33 -24.04 2.92 11.01
C MET A 33 -24.66 2.29 12.25
N ARG A 34 -25.78 1.58 12.06
CA ARG A 34 -26.59 0.93 13.09
C ARG A 34 -26.74 -0.56 12.84
N ASP A 35 -26.74 -1.35 13.90
CA ASP A 35 -27.17 -2.75 13.84
C ASP A 35 -28.71 -2.85 13.81
N LYS A 36 -29.24 -4.08 13.77
CA LYS A 36 -30.69 -4.37 13.83
C LYS A 36 -31.39 -3.89 15.12
N ASN A 37 -30.66 -3.49 16.16
CA ASN A 37 -31.17 -2.99 17.44
C ASN A 37 -30.91 -1.49 17.62
N GLU A 38 -30.58 -0.75 16.55
CA GLU A 38 -30.25 0.68 16.56
C GLU A 38 -28.98 1.04 17.37
N LYS A 39 -28.14 0.06 17.68
CA LYS A 39 -26.85 0.29 18.33
C LYS A 39 -25.81 0.67 17.29
N LYS A 40 -24.88 1.55 17.68
CA LYS A 40 -23.73 1.91 16.84
C LYS A 40 -22.90 0.66 16.56
N TYR A 41 -22.23 0.66 15.42
CA TYR A 41 -21.23 -0.36 15.10
C TYR A 41 -20.21 -0.52 16.23
N GLU A 42 -19.99 -1.77 16.63
CA GLU A 42 -18.93 -2.17 17.54
C GLU A 42 -17.99 -3.13 16.81
N PHE A 43 -16.69 -2.93 16.96
CA PHE A 43 -15.70 -3.80 16.38
C PHE A 43 -15.76 -5.19 17.04
N ILE A 44 -15.92 -6.23 16.22
CA ILE A 44 -15.96 -7.64 16.68
C ILE A 44 -14.58 -8.27 16.47
N ASP A 45 -14.18 -8.42 15.21
CA ASP A 45 -12.89 -8.94 14.79
C ASP A 45 -12.50 -8.40 13.41
N GLN A 46 -11.28 -8.70 12.97
CA GLN A 46 -10.76 -8.20 11.70
C GLN A 46 -11.47 -8.79 10.48
N LYS A 47 -11.91 -10.05 10.54
CA LYS A 47 -12.58 -10.72 9.42
C LYS A 47 -13.95 -10.09 9.17
N SER A 48 -14.75 -9.92 10.21
CA SER A 48 -16.03 -9.21 10.15
C SER A 48 -15.84 -7.75 9.75
N TYR A 49 -14.79 -7.07 10.23
CA TYR A 49 -14.49 -5.69 9.82
C TYR A 49 -14.24 -5.57 8.31
N GLU A 50 -13.48 -6.51 7.71
CA GLU A 50 -13.23 -6.51 6.28
C GLU A 50 -14.49 -6.85 5.46
N GLU A 51 -15.28 -7.85 5.89
CA GLU A 51 -16.53 -8.24 5.25
C GLU A 51 -17.56 -7.09 5.25
N ILE A 52 -17.78 -6.47 6.41
CA ILE A 52 -18.64 -5.29 6.54
C ILE A 52 -18.06 -4.13 5.73
N GLY A 53 -16.74 -3.94 5.72
CA GLY A 53 -16.08 -2.89 4.94
C GLY A 53 -16.29 -3.02 3.43
N SER A 54 -16.34 -4.25 2.91
CA SER A 54 -16.71 -4.52 1.51
C SER A 54 -18.18 -4.22 1.25
N ALA A 55 -19.09 -4.65 2.14
CA ALA A 55 -20.51 -4.34 2.02
C ALA A 55 -20.80 -2.83 2.10
N VAL A 56 -20.08 -2.09 2.95
CA VAL A 56 -20.12 -0.62 3.03
C VAL A 56 -19.67 0.03 1.71
N THR A 57 -18.71 -0.58 1.01
CA THR A 57 -18.23 -0.06 -0.28
C THR A 57 -19.35 -0.10 -1.33
N GLU A 58 -20.03 -1.24 -1.46
CA GLU A 58 -21.16 -1.39 -2.37
C GLU A 58 -22.35 -0.50 -1.98
N GLU A 59 -22.61 -0.36 -0.67
CA GLU A 59 -23.67 0.53 -0.18
C GLU A 59 -23.37 2.01 -0.51
N ILE A 60 -22.11 2.45 -0.43
CA ILE A 60 -21.73 3.80 -0.82
C ILE A 60 -21.88 4.02 -2.32
N TYR A 61 -21.56 3.04 -3.15
CA TYR A 61 -21.85 3.11 -4.58
C TYR A 61 -23.35 3.27 -4.84
N ARG A 62 -24.18 2.44 -4.18
CA ARG A 62 -25.64 2.53 -4.26
C ARG A 62 -26.14 3.92 -3.84
N ILE A 63 -25.61 4.47 -2.75
CA ILE A 63 -25.97 5.83 -2.28
C ILE A 63 -25.58 6.88 -3.32
N MET A 64 -24.38 6.81 -3.91
CA MET A 64 -23.93 7.78 -4.93
C MET A 64 -24.77 7.70 -6.21
N GLU A 65 -25.19 6.51 -6.63
CA GLU A 65 -25.99 6.29 -7.84
C GLU A 65 -27.44 6.77 -7.68
N ASN A 66 -27.99 6.76 -6.46
CA ASN A 66 -29.38 7.13 -6.18
C ASN A 66 -29.56 8.63 -5.85
N PRO A 67 -30.80 9.16 -5.90
CA PRO A 67 -31.11 10.48 -5.39
C PRO A 67 -30.68 10.64 -3.92
N PRO A 68 -30.15 11.82 -3.53
CA PRO A 68 -30.06 13.03 -4.32
C PRO A 68 -28.79 13.14 -5.19
N TYR A 69 -27.88 12.17 -5.18
CA TYR A 69 -26.57 12.28 -5.79
C TYR A 69 -26.61 12.05 -7.31
N ASN A 70 -27.22 10.95 -7.76
CA ASN A 70 -27.37 10.58 -9.18
C ASN A 70 -26.03 10.58 -9.95
N MET A 71 -25.00 10.01 -9.35
CA MET A 71 -23.71 9.81 -10.00
C MET A 71 -23.79 8.64 -10.98
N GLU A 72 -23.17 8.76 -12.13
CA GLU A 72 -23.10 7.70 -13.14
C GLU A 72 -21.82 6.90 -12.97
N ARG A 73 -21.94 5.56 -12.87
CA ARG A 73 -20.79 4.66 -12.89
C ARG A 73 -20.32 4.47 -14.32
N GLN A 74 -19.13 4.98 -14.61
CA GLN A 74 -18.52 4.89 -15.94
C GLN A 74 -17.33 3.94 -15.91
N TYR A 75 -17.40 2.86 -16.70
CA TYR A 75 -16.26 1.97 -16.95
C TYR A 75 -15.28 2.65 -17.92
N LEU A 76 -13.97 2.51 -17.67
CA LEU A 76 -12.91 3.03 -18.55
C LEU A 76 -12.87 2.31 -19.90
N ASP A 77 -13.25 1.04 -19.92
CA ASP A 77 -13.51 0.22 -21.09
C ASP A 77 -14.90 -0.42 -20.96
N ASP A 78 -15.86 0.14 -21.69
CA ASP A 78 -17.24 -0.33 -21.68
C ASP A 78 -17.44 -1.63 -22.47
N THR A 79 -16.47 -2.01 -23.31
CA THR A 79 -16.53 -3.25 -24.10
C THR A 79 -16.30 -4.49 -23.24
N ASN A 80 -15.60 -4.33 -22.10
CA ASN A 80 -15.33 -5.42 -21.17
C ASN A 80 -15.34 -4.93 -19.71
N LYS A 81 -16.53 -4.69 -19.17
CA LYS A 81 -16.75 -4.25 -17.78
C LYS A 81 -16.05 -5.12 -16.73
N LYS A 82 -16.00 -6.45 -16.95
CA LYS A 82 -15.32 -7.41 -16.05
C LYS A 82 -13.79 -7.23 -16.01
N ARG A 83 -13.20 -6.57 -17.02
CA ARG A 83 -11.77 -6.23 -17.10
C ARG A 83 -11.52 -4.73 -17.07
N SER A 84 -12.49 -3.94 -16.64
CA SER A 84 -12.37 -2.48 -16.59
C SER A 84 -12.52 -1.97 -15.17
N ALA A 85 -11.62 -1.06 -14.79
CA ALA A 85 -11.91 -0.17 -13.66
C ALA A 85 -13.06 0.78 -14.02
N PHE A 86 -13.68 1.37 -13.02
CA PHE A 86 -14.71 2.39 -13.21
C PHE A 86 -14.45 3.61 -12.33
N ILE A 87 -15.09 4.72 -12.68
CA ILE A 87 -15.16 5.96 -11.93
C ILE A 87 -16.62 6.39 -11.75
N PHE A 88 -16.87 7.40 -10.93
CA PHE A 88 -18.19 8.05 -10.88
C PHE A 88 -18.14 9.46 -11.43
N LEU A 89 -19.14 9.80 -12.24
CA LEU A 89 -19.27 11.10 -12.91
C LEU A 89 -20.59 11.74 -12.52
N SER A 90 -20.59 13.03 -12.20
CA SER A 90 -21.84 13.77 -12.02
C SER A 90 -22.51 14.03 -13.37
N LYS A 91 -23.82 14.21 -13.40
CA LYS A 91 -24.55 14.63 -14.60
C LYS A 91 -23.92 15.86 -15.28
N ASP A 92 -23.75 15.80 -16.60
CA ASP A 92 -23.22 16.87 -17.46
C ASP A 92 -21.83 17.38 -17.05
N TRP A 93 -21.03 16.59 -16.31
CA TRP A 93 -19.73 16.98 -15.77
C TRP A 93 -18.81 17.65 -16.80
N ASN A 94 -18.82 17.17 -18.05
CA ASN A 94 -17.97 17.67 -19.13
C ASN A 94 -18.41 19.02 -19.70
N GLN A 95 -19.65 19.47 -19.42
CA GLN A 95 -20.17 20.77 -19.85
C GLN A 95 -20.11 21.83 -18.74
N LYS A 96 -19.76 21.45 -17.50
CA LYS A 96 -19.70 22.40 -16.38
C LYS A 96 -18.46 23.31 -16.50
N GLU A 97 -18.61 24.56 -16.07
CA GLU A 97 -17.52 25.54 -16.03
C GLU A 97 -16.46 25.21 -14.98
N ASN A 98 -16.89 24.59 -13.87
CA ASN A 98 -16.04 24.18 -12.76
C ASN A 98 -16.13 22.66 -12.57
N LEU A 99 -14.98 22.00 -12.40
CA LEU A 99 -14.88 20.56 -12.20
C LEU A 99 -14.08 20.24 -10.94
N VAL A 100 -14.59 19.33 -10.11
CA VAL A 100 -13.89 18.82 -8.93
C VAL A 100 -13.51 17.35 -9.14
N VAL A 101 -12.25 17.01 -8.87
CA VAL A 101 -11.74 15.64 -8.93
C VAL A 101 -11.47 15.16 -7.51
N LEU A 102 -12.07 14.04 -7.11
CA LEU A 102 -11.90 13.43 -5.77
C LEU A 102 -11.04 12.18 -5.86
N ILE A 103 -9.97 12.12 -5.05
CA ILE A 103 -8.98 11.03 -5.05
C ILE A 103 -8.72 10.51 -3.64
N HIS A 104 -9.22 9.32 -3.34
CA HIS A 104 -9.06 8.70 -2.02
C HIS A 104 -7.59 8.25 -1.74
N GLY A 105 -7.32 7.86 -0.50
CA GLY A 105 -6.02 7.34 -0.06
C GLY A 105 -5.74 5.89 -0.48
N SER A 106 -4.68 5.30 0.05
CA SER A 106 -4.31 3.90 -0.20
C SER A 106 -5.15 2.93 0.64
N GLY A 107 -5.00 1.64 0.33
CA GLY A 107 -5.60 0.57 1.11
C GLY A 107 -6.92 0.09 0.54
N ALA A 108 -7.87 -0.19 1.43
CA ALA A 108 -9.12 -0.85 1.07
C ALA A 108 -10.28 0.13 0.79
N VAL A 109 -10.03 1.43 0.90
CA VAL A 109 -10.99 2.45 0.42
C VAL A 109 -11.10 2.39 -1.10
N ARG A 110 -12.28 2.76 -1.59
CA ARG A 110 -12.61 2.89 -3.02
C ARG A 110 -13.27 4.24 -3.29
N ALA A 111 -13.68 4.49 -4.53
CA ALA A 111 -14.46 5.68 -4.90
C ALA A 111 -15.62 5.91 -3.92
N GLY A 112 -15.86 7.17 -3.56
CA GLY A 112 -16.87 7.55 -2.57
C GLY A 112 -16.37 7.57 -1.12
N GLN A 113 -15.15 7.10 -0.84
CA GLN A 113 -14.67 6.90 0.54
C GLN A 113 -13.38 7.68 0.83
N TRP A 114 -13.30 8.30 2.01
CA TRP A 114 -12.04 8.77 2.60
C TRP A 114 -11.48 7.75 3.59
N SER A 115 -12.34 7.12 4.40
CA SER A 115 -11.94 6.15 5.43
C SER A 115 -13.09 5.21 5.80
N ARG A 116 -12.89 3.90 5.61
CA ARG A 116 -13.84 2.86 6.09
C ARG A 116 -14.06 2.96 7.59
N ARG A 117 -13.00 3.22 8.37
CA ARG A 117 -13.08 3.35 9.84
C ARG A 117 -14.00 4.50 10.24
N LEU A 118 -13.89 5.67 9.62
CA LEU A 118 -14.76 6.81 9.94
C LEU A 118 -16.19 6.57 9.48
N ILE A 119 -16.41 5.92 8.33
CA ILE A 119 -17.75 5.57 7.87
C ILE A 119 -18.46 4.67 8.88
N MET A 120 -17.78 3.61 9.33
CA MET A 120 -18.38 2.59 10.20
C MET A 120 -18.55 3.08 11.64
N ASN A 121 -17.60 3.86 12.19
CA ASN A 121 -17.62 4.26 13.61
C ASN A 121 -18.23 5.65 13.86
N GLU A 122 -18.16 6.56 12.89
CA GLU A 122 -18.63 7.94 13.05
C GLU A 122 -19.88 8.19 12.22
N SER A 123 -19.72 8.36 10.90
CA SER A 123 -20.82 8.53 9.95
C SER A 123 -20.32 8.55 8.51
N LEU A 124 -21.26 8.36 7.57
CA LEU A 124 -21.08 8.66 6.16
C LEU A 124 -20.51 10.07 5.95
N ASN A 125 -21.01 11.09 6.65
CA ASN A 125 -20.57 12.47 6.45
C ASN A 125 -19.09 12.70 6.83
N MET A 126 -18.57 11.96 7.80
CA MET A 126 -17.18 12.10 8.25
C MET A 126 -16.21 11.29 7.39
N GLY A 127 -16.61 10.10 6.96
CA GLY A 127 -15.70 9.16 6.29
C GLY A 127 -15.87 9.01 4.78
N SER A 128 -16.90 9.62 4.18
CA SER A 128 -17.18 9.51 2.74
C SER A 128 -16.96 10.82 1.98
N GLN A 129 -16.98 10.73 0.66
CA GLN A 129 -16.93 11.85 -0.27
C GLN A 129 -18.30 12.52 -0.49
N LEU A 130 -19.38 11.98 0.09
CA LEU A 130 -20.75 12.46 -0.11
C LEU A 130 -20.96 13.96 0.22
N PRO A 131 -20.36 14.55 1.28
CA PRO A 131 -20.47 15.98 1.52
C PRO A 131 -19.94 16.85 0.37
N TYR A 132 -18.84 16.42 -0.27
CA TYR A 132 -18.31 17.10 -1.45
C TYR A 132 -19.27 17.01 -2.64
N LEU A 133 -19.90 15.84 -2.85
CA LEU A 133 -20.89 15.68 -3.91
C LEU A 133 -22.09 16.61 -3.71
N ARG A 134 -22.63 16.71 -2.49
CA ARG A 134 -23.73 17.64 -2.17
C ARG A 134 -23.33 19.10 -2.42
N MET A 135 -22.14 19.49 -1.98
CA MET A 135 -21.62 20.86 -2.14
C MET A 135 -21.38 21.21 -3.62
N CYS A 136 -20.80 20.29 -4.40
CA CYS A 136 -20.59 20.53 -5.83
C CYS A 136 -21.92 20.63 -6.58
N LYS A 137 -22.89 19.76 -6.24
CA LYS A 137 -24.23 19.82 -6.82
C LYS A 137 -24.93 21.15 -6.53
N SER A 138 -24.88 21.65 -5.29
CA SER A 138 -25.50 22.94 -4.94
C SER A 138 -24.86 24.14 -5.64
N ARG A 139 -23.61 24.01 -6.07
CA ARG A 139 -22.87 25.02 -6.85
C ARG A 139 -22.93 24.82 -8.37
N ASN A 140 -23.67 23.81 -8.85
CA ASN A 140 -23.71 23.42 -10.26
C ASN A 140 -22.32 23.11 -10.85
N TRP A 141 -21.46 22.48 -10.05
CA TRP A 141 -20.12 22.03 -10.47
C TRP A 141 -20.16 20.58 -10.93
N GLY A 142 -19.26 20.22 -11.85
CA GLY A 142 -19.05 18.85 -12.26
C GLY A 142 -18.17 18.12 -11.24
N VAL A 143 -18.33 16.81 -11.12
CA VAL A 143 -17.51 15.97 -10.25
C VAL A 143 -17.04 14.72 -10.98
N VAL A 144 -15.75 14.40 -10.81
CA VAL A 144 -15.13 13.13 -11.15
C VAL A 144 -14.63 12.47 -9.87
N VAL A 145 -15.11 11.28 -9.56
CA VAL A 145 -14.65 10.49 -8.41
C VAL A 145 -13.81 9.32 -8.93
N MET A 146 -12.50 9.37 -8.68
CA MET A 146 -11.59 8.32 -9.10
C MET A 146 -11.67 7.09 -8.18
N ASN A 147 -11.43 5.91 -8.74
CA ASN A 147 -11.36 4.64 -8.00
C ASN A 147 -9.93 4.07 -8.05
N THR A 148 -8.96 4.87 -7.59
CA THR A 148 -7.52 4.61 -7.82
C THR A 148 -7.01 3.30 -7.24
N ASN A 149 -7.71 2.67 -6.29
CA ASN A 149 -7.33 1.37 -5.71
C ASN A 149 -7.99 0.17 -6.41
N MET A 150 -8.84 0.38 -7.42
CA MET A 150 -9.38 -0.69 -8.27
C MET A 150 -8.38 -1.00 -9.37
N ASN A 151 -7.38 -1.82 -9.05
CA ASN A 151 -6.25 -2.07 -9.95
C ASN A 151 -6.17 -3.49 -10.51
N VAL A 152 -7.00 -4.39 -10.01
CA VAL A 152 -7.01 -5.80 -10.38
C VAL A 152 -8.45 -6.31 -10.52
N THR A 153 -8.64 -7.41 -11.26
CA THR A 153 -9.92 -8.11 -11.37
C THR A 153 -10.26 -8.81 -10.05
N ASP A 154 -11.56 -8.94 -9.76
CA ASP A 154 -12.05 -9.74 -8.63
C ASP A 154 -12.06 -11.26 -8.91
N ASN A 155 -11.73 -11.67 -10.14
CA ASN A 155 -11.61 -13.07 -10.55
C ASN A 155 -10.33 -13.73 -10.05
N ASP A 156 -10.34 -15.07 -10.00
CA ASP A 156 -9.15 -15.91 -9.85
C ASP A 156 -8.77 -16.52 -11.22
N PRO A 157 -7.54 -16.32 -11.76
CA PRO A 157 -6.45 -15.55 -11.19
C PRO A 157 -6.69 -14.03 -11.25
N VAL A 158 -6.29 -13.37 -10.17
CA VAL A 158 -6.28 -11.90 -10.07
C VAL A 158 -5.34 -11.33 -11.14
N GLN A 159 -5.89 -10.52 -12.05
CA GLN A 159 -5.16 -9.90 -13.14
C GLN A 159 -5.17 -8.38 -13.03
N PRO A 160 -4.07 -7.69 -13.39
CA PRO A 160 -4.09 -6.23 -13.47
C PRO A 160 -5.11 -5.70 -14.49
N LEU A 161 -5.79 -4.62 -14.14
CA LEU A 161 -6.74 -3.94 -15.01
C LEU A 161 -6.00 -3.01 -15.99
N PRO A 162 -6.20 -3.15 -17.32
CA PRO A 162 -5.59 -2.27 -18.31
C PRO A 162 -5.91 -0.78 -18.06
N GLY A 163 -4.92 0.10 -18.16
CA GLY A 163 -5.08 1.54 -17.91
C GLY A 163 -5.35 1.89 -16.44
N SER A 164 -5.30 0.91 -15.54
CA SER A 164 -5.56 1.09 -14.11
C SER A 164 -4.76 0.12 -13.26
N SER A 165 -3.64 -0.44 -13.75
CA SER A 165 -2.91 -1.48 -13.01
C SER A 165 -2.21 -0.96 -11.75
N THR A 166 -2.13 0.36 -11.59
CA THR A 166 -1.65 1.05 -10.39
C THR A 166 -2.49 2.31 -10.12
N PRO A 167 -2.49 2.86 -8.89
CA PRO A 167 -3.18 4.11 -8.60
C PRO A 167 -2.78 5.27 -9.52
N LEU A 168 -1.48 5.40 -9.82
CA LEU A 168 -0.98 6.45 -10.71
C LEU A 168 -1.46 6.23 -12.15
N GLU A 169 -1.40 5.00 -12.66
CA GLU A 169 -1.89 4.69 -14.01
C GLU A 169 -3.38 4.96 -14.14
N HIS A 170 -4.19 4.57 -13.14
CA HIS A 170 -5.62 4.90 -13.10
C HIS A 170 -5.83 6.41 -13.14
N GLY A 171 -5.10 7.16 -12.31
CA GLY A 171 -5.17 8.63 -12.29
C GLY A 171 -4.82 9.27 -13.63
N ILE A 172 -3.71 8.84 -14.26
CA ILE A 172 -3.27 9.30 -15.58
C ILE A 172 -4.33 9.00 -16.65
N THR A 173 -4.85 7.77 -16.69
CA THR A 173 -5.87 7.35 -17.65
C THR A 173 -7.15 8.16 -17.49
N VAL A 174 -7.67 8.28 -16.26
CA VAL A 174 -8.89 9.07 -15.99
C VAL A 174 -8.67 10.53 -16.33
N TRP A 175 -7.51 11.10 -15.97
CA TRP A 175 -7.21 12.49 -16.25
C TRP A 175 -7.20 12.78 -17.75
N LYS A 176 -6.48 11.97 -18.52
CA LYS A 176 -6.38 12.12 -19.97
C LYS A 176 -7.72 11.89 -20.67
N THR A 177 -8.47 10.87 -20.28
CA THR A 177 -9.72 10.47 -20.97
C THR A 177 -10.91 11.37 -20.62
N TYR A 178 -10.99 11.86 -19.37
CA TYR A 178 -12.16 12.61 -18.89
C TYR A 178 -11.80 14.06 -18.55
N VAL A 179 -10.88 14.26 -17.60
CA VAL A 179 -10.61 15.60 -17.02
C VAL A 179 -10.05 16.57 -18.09
N ALA A 180 -9.13 16.11 -18.93
CA ALA A 180 -8.55 16.91 -20.00
C ALA A 180 -9.58 17.31 -21.07
N GLU A 181 -10.56 16.45 -21.35
CA GLU A 181 -11.63 16.68 -22.35
C GLU A 181 -12.81 17.52 -21.83
N ALA A 182 -12.90 17.75 -20.51
CA ALA A 182 -13.94 18.60 -19.93
C ALA A 182 -13.82 20.05 -20.42
N LYS A 183 -14.94 20.75 -20.62
CA LYS A 183 -14.96 22.19 -20.96
C LYS A 183 -14.63 23.11 -19.77
N ALA A 184 -14.47 22.56 -18.58
CA ALA A 184 -14.24 23.34 -17.36
C ALA A 184 -13.04 24.28 -17.49
N GLY A 185 -13.25 25.58 -17.25
CA GLY A 185 -12.17 26.58 -17.21
C GLY A 185 -11.38 26.52 -15.90
N SER A 186 -12.00 25.99 -14.84
CA SER A 186 -11.40 25.82 -13.53
C SER A 186 -11.61 24.40 -13.02
N ILE A 187 -10.52 23.73 -12.69
CA ILE A 187 -10.50 22.37 -12.14
C ILE A 187 -9.89 22.44 -10.73
N ALA A 188 -10.52 21.79 -9.77
CA ALA A 188 -10.01 21.62 -8.42
C ALA A 188 -9.82 20.14 -8.10
N VAL A 189 -8.79 19.80 -7.34
CA VAL A 189 -8.57 18.42 -6.87
C VAL A 189 -8.67 18.39 -5.36
N VAL A 190 -9.38 17.40 -4.82
CA VAL A 190 -9.33 17.05 -3.40
C VAL A 190 -8.76 15.64 -3.29
N ALA A 191 -7.62 15.50 -2.64
CA ALA A 191 -6.93 14.23 -2.53
C ALA A 191 -6.47 13.93 -1.10
N HIS A 192 -6.67 12.70 -0.64
CA HIS A 192 -6.29 12.26 0.70
C HIS A 192 -5.12 11.29 0.62
N SER A 193 -4.13 11.41 1.51
CA SER A 193 -3.05 10.44 1.68
C SER A 193 -2.34 10.11 0.37
N ALA A 194 -2.33 8.84 -0.06
CA ALA A 194 -1.78 8.37 -1.33
C ALA A 194 -2.36 9.08 -2.57
N GLY A 195 -3.57 9.63 -2.48
CA GLY A 195 -4.18 10.41 -3.56
C GLY A 195 -3.33 11.63 -3.94
N GLY A 196 -2.57 12.19 -2.99
CA GLY A 196 -1.58 13.24 -3.28
C GLY A 196 -0.52 12.79 -4.28
N ALA A 197 -0.04 11.55 -4.17
CA ALA A 197 1.00 11.01 -5.05
C ALA A 197 0.44 10.77 -6.47
N VAL A 198 -0.86 10.44 -6.57
CA VAL A 198 -1.55 10.31 -7.85
C VAL A 198 -1.62 11.65 -8.56
N ILE A 199 -2.11 12.71 -7.91
CA ILE A 199 -2.17 14.04 -8.55
C ILE A 199 -0.79 14.64 -8.80
N ALA A 200 0.18 14.42 -7.91
CA ALA A 200 1.56 14.82 -8.16
C ALA A 200 2.12 14.14 -9.43
N GLY A 201 1.93 12.82 -9.56
CA GLY A 201 2.36 12.10 -10.75
C GLY A 201 1.64 12.54 -12.04
N ILE A 202 0.35 12.90 -11.96
CA ILE A 202 -0.37 13.50 -13.10
C ILE A 202 0.27 14.83 -13.52
N ILE A 203 0.60 15.71 -12.57
CA ILE A 203 1.28 16.98 -12.86
C ILE A 203 2.64 16.71 -13.48
N GLU A 204 3.46 15.84 -12.91
CA GLU A 204 4.78 15.49 -13.44
C GLU A 204 4.72 14.97 -14.89
N ASN A 205 3.66 14.25 -15.25
CA ASN A 205 3.48 13.75 -16.62
C ASN A 205 3.01 14.83 -17.61
N TYR A 206 2.36 15.90 -17.15
CA TYR A 206 1.58 16.79 -18.02
C TYR A 206 1.75 18.30 -17.76
N TRP A 207 2.59 18.74 -16.82
CA TRP A 207 2.71 20.16 -16.44
C TRP A 207 2.99 21.09 -17.64
N SER A 208 3.68 20.59 -18.67
CA SER A 208 3.99 21.34 -19.90
C SER A 208 2.81 21.47 -20.87
N LYS A 209 1.66 20.84 -20.59
CA LYS A 209 0.46 20.91 -21.44
C LYS A 209 -0.41 22.09 -21.04
N GLU A 210 -0.83 22.91 -22.01
CA GLU A 210 -1.65 24.10 -21.77
C GLU A 210 -2.93 23.82 -20.96
N TRP A 211 -3.60 22.69 -21.21
CA TRP A 211 -4.82 22.33 -20.49
C TRP A 211 -4.60 22.04 -19.00
N MET A 212 -3.37 21.80 -18.55
CA MET A 212 -3.07 21.69 -17.11
C MET A 212 -3.27 23.02 -16.39
N LYS A 213 -3.10 24.16 -17.05
CA LYS A 213 -3.29 25.50 -16.47
C LYS A 213 -4.72 25.75 -15.96
N ARG A 214 -5.67 24.88 -16.31
CA ARG A 214 -7.05 24.88 -15.81
C ARG A 214 -7.17 24.34 -14.39
N LEU A 215 -6.22 23.52 -13.91
CA LEU A 215 -6.16 23.06 -12.53
C LEU A 215 -5.81 24.25 -11.61
N LYS A 216 -6.79 24.83 -10.93
CA LYS A 216 -6.59 26.05 -10.14
C LYS A 216 -6.11 25.76 -8.73
N CYS A 217 -6.57 24.67 -8.14
CA CYS A 217 -6.16 24.30 -6.79
C CYS A 217 -6.14 22.79 -6.52
N ILE A 218 -5.32 22.41 -5.54
CA ILE A 218 -5.20 21.06 -5.00
C ILE A 218 -5.32 21.14 -3.48
N CYS A 219 -6.37 20.54 -2.95
CA CYS A 219 -6.65 20.41 -1.53
C CYS A 219 -6.24 19.00 -1.07
N LEU A 220 -5.22 18.94 -0.22
CA LEU A 220 -4.57 17.71 0.22
C LEU A 220 -4.85 17.47 1.71
N THR A 221 -5.07 16.22 2.12
CA THR A 221 -5.15 15.87 3.55
C THR A 221 -4.22 14.71 3.88
N ASP A 222 -3.32 14.91 4.84
CA ASP A 222 -2.26 13.95 5.22
C ASP A 222 -1.54 13.33 4.01
N ALA A 223 -1.32 14.15 2.97
CA ALA A 223 -0.97 13.63 1.66
C ALA A 223 0.53 13.41 1.50
N MET A 224 0.87 12.36 0.73
CA MET A 224 2.21 12.26 0.14
C MET A 224 2.22 13.03 -1.18
N PHE A 225 2.85 14.20 -1.21
CA PHE A 225 2.87 15.05 -2.40
C PHE A 225 4.26 15.61 -2.64
N THR A 226 4.89 15.15 -3.73
CA THR A 226 6.21 15.63 -4.15
C THR A 226 6.20 15.88 -5.65
N LEU A 227 6.75 17.03 -6.06
CA LEU A 227 6.96 17.41 -7.45
C LEU A 227 8.46 17.61 -7.72
N PRO A 228 9.20 16.56 -8.15
CA PRO A 228 10.62 16.68 -8.48
C PRO A 228 10.92 17.76 -9.51
N SER A 229 10.03 17.98 -10.50
CA SER A 229 10.26 18.95 -11.59
C SER A 229 9.79 20.36 -11.23
N VAL A 230 9.40 20.64 -9.98
CA VAL A 230 8.79 21.94 -9.58
C VAL A 230 9.67 23.15 -9.91
N SER A 231 11.00 22.98 -9.91
CA SER A 231 11.95 24.05 -10.29
C SER A 231 11.88 24.42 -11.76
N ASP A 232 11.44 23.50 -12.62
CA ASP A 232 11.39 23.67 -14.08
C ASP A 232 9.99 24.13 -14.55
N MET A 233 8.98 24.07 -13.67
CA MET A 233 7.60 24.45 -13.97
C MET A 233 7.44 25.98 -14.01
N ASP A 234 6.86 26.49 -15.09
CA ASP A 234 6.50 27.92 -15.25
C ASP A 234 5.15 28.28 -14.63
N TRP A 235 4.39 27.26 -14.20
CA TRP A 235 3.06 27.38 -13.64
C TRP A 235 2.83 26.28 -12.59
N LEU A 236 2.07 26.61 -11.54
CA LEU A 236 1.68 25.67 -10.50
C LEU A 236 0.28 26.05 -9.97
N PRO A 237 -0.61 25.09 -9.66
CA PRO A 237 -1.86 25.37 -8.97
C PRO A 237 -1.62 25.87 -7.54
N ALA A 238 -2.64 26.50 -6.93
CA ALA A 238 -2.65 26.72 -5.50
C ALA A 238 -2.75 25.37 -4.77
N ILE A 239 -1.76 25.02 -3.95
CA ILE A 239 -1.72 23.74 -3.25
C ILE A 239 -1.84 24.01 -1.76
N GLN A 240 -2.68 23.26 -1.06
CA GLN A 240 -2.79 23.31 0.40
C GLN A 240 -2.91 21.90 0.97
N ASP A 241 -2.02 21.55 1.90
CA ASP A 241 -2.00 20.25 2.60
C ASP A 241 -2.32 20.42 4.09
N TRP A 242 -3.48 19.92 4.50
CA TRP A 242 -3.88 19.85 5.91
C TRP A 242 -3.37 18.55 6.51
N ARG A 243 -2.45 18.66 7.46
CA ARG A 243 -1.90 17.49 8.17
C ARG A 243 -2.41 17.42 9.59
N ALA A 244 -2.78 16.21 10.01
CA ALA A 244 -3.06 15.91 11.38
C ALA A 244 -1.78 16.08 12.22
N THR A 245 -1.91 16.76 13.35
CA THR A 245 -0.83 16.99 14.30
C THR A 245 -1.37 16.81 15.73
N PRO A 246 -0.55 16.42 16.71
CA PRO A 246 -0.93 16.43 18.12
C PRO A 246 -1.27 17.82 18.67
N HIS A 247 -0.98 18.91 17.94
CA HIS A 247 -1.36 20.26 18.36
C HIS A 247 -2.89 20.43 18.38
N THR A 248 -3.38 21.11 19.40
CA THR A 248 -4.81 21.40 19.57
C THR A 248 -5.32 22.52 18.67
N GLU A 249 -4.42 23.39 18.19
CA GLU A 249 -4.75 24.52 17.33
C GLU A 249 -4.77 24.11 15.85
N VAL A 250 -5.89 24.37 15.17
CA VAL A 250 -6.06 24.11 13.74
C VAL A 250 -5.57 25.30 12.92
N GLY A 251 -4.83 25.04 11.84
CA GLY A 251 -4.38 26.07 10.89
C GLY A 251 -2.95 26.56 11.10
N LEU A 252 -2.20 25.94 12.01
CA LEU A 252 -0.76 26.17 12.16
C LEU A 252 -0.03 25.86 10.84
N ARG A 253 0.92 26.73 10.45
CA ARG A 253 1.82 26.45 9.32
C ARG A 253 2.80 25.36 9.72
N ILE A 254 2.99 24.38 8.84
CA ILE A 254 3.97 23.30 9.01
C ILE A 254 5.38 23.91 8.95
N ASP A 255 6.27 23.56 9.90
CA ASP A 255 7.65 24.06 9.94
C ASP A 255 8.46 23.65 8.68
N ASN A 256 9.22 24.60 8.15
CA ASN A 256 9.51 24.79 6.71
C ASN A 256 10.84 24.22 6.19
N SER A 257 11.51 23.32 6.92
CA SER A 257 12.90 22.97 6.56
C SER A 257 13.11 22.19 5.25
N THR A 258 12.09 21.52 4.72
CA THR A 258 12.15 20.73 3.46
C THR A 258 11.19 21.25 2.38
N ILE A 259 10.62 22.41 2.62
CA ILE A 259 9.49 22.95 1.87
C ILE A 259 10.00 23.98 0.84
N HIS A 260 9.47 23.96 -0.38
CA HIS A 260 9.88 24.89 -1.44
C HIS A 260 9.67 26.35 -1.00
N GLY A 261 10.73 27.17 -1.00
CA GLY A 261 10.71 28.51 -0.40
C GLY A 261 9.64 29.45 -0.99
N LYS A 262 9.30 29.30 -2.28
CA LYS A 262 8.19 30.05 -2.91
C LYS A 262 6.83 29.37 -2.79
N ASN A 263 6.79 28.06 -2.54
CA ASN A 263 5.57 27.24 -2.53
C ASN A 263 5.55 26.37 -1.26
N PRO A 264 5.09 26.92 -0.13
CA PRO A 264 5.25 26.33 1.19
C PRO A 264 4.48 25.00 1.44
N TYR A 265 3.87 24.44 0.40
CA TYR A 265 3.08 23.21 0.45
C TYR A 265 3.64 22.13 -0.48
N VAL A 266 4.75 22.41 -1.17
CA VAL A 266 5.45 21.46 -2.04
C VAL A 266 6.73 21.00 -1.35
N THR A 267 6.86 19.69 -1.15
CA THR A 267 8.14 19.09 -0.77
C THR A 267 8.95 18.87 -2.05
N TYR A 268 10.17 19.39 -2.12
CA TYR A 268 11.08 19.06 -3.23
C TYR A 268 11.81 17.76 -2.88
N ILE A 269 11.96 16.85 -3.84
CA ILE A 269 12.99 15.80 -3.76
C ILE A 269 14.23 16.38 -4.43
N ASN A 270 15.34 16.39 -3.70
CA ASN A 270 16.63 16.75 -4.30
C ASN A 270 17.06 15.62 -5.26
N VAL A 271 16.73 15.78 -6.54
CA VAL A 271 16.99 14.79 -7.60
C VAL A 271 18.49 14.49 -7.77
N LEU A 272 19.39 15.36 -7.28
CA LEU A 272 20.83 15.16 -7.37
C LEU A 272 21.33 13.94 -6.60
N ASN A 273 20.54 13.43 -5.65
CA ASN A 273 20.95 12.33 -4.79
C ASN A 273 20.18 11.02 -5.08
N MET A 274 19.24 11.00 -6.02
CA MET A 274 18.53 9.77 -6.40
C MET A 274 19.47 8.81 -7.13
N LEU A 275 19.16 7.51 -7.06
CA LEU A 275 19.82 6.50 -7.89
C LEU A 275 19.70 6.90 -9.37
N LYS A 276 20.78 6.73 -10.14
CA LYS A 276 20.72 7.02 -11.59
C LYS A 276 19.69 6.09 -12.25
N PRO A 277 19.00 6.51 -13.32
CA PRO A 277 18.10 5.63 -14.05
C PRO A 277 18.76 4.28 -14.39
N GLY A 278 18.20 3.18 -13.91
CA GLY A 278 18.71 1.81 -14.08
C GLY A 278 19.65 1.31 -12.97
N GLU A 279 20.11 2.19 -12.08
CA GLU A 279 20.82 1.80 -10.86
C GLU A 279 19.81 1.32 -9.82
N LEU A 280 19.84 0.03 -9.51
CA LEU A 280 18.90 -0.61 -8.59
C LEU A 280 19.53 -0.95 -7.23
N VAL A 281 20.85 -0.78 -7.12
CA VAL A 281 21.64 -1.19 -5.97
C VAL A 281 22.72 -0.16 -5.77
N THR A 282 22.82 0.43 -4.58
CA THR A 282 23.94 1.32 -4.25
C THR A 282 25.16 0.50 -3.79
N ASP A 283 26.32 1.14 -3.78
CA ASP A 283 27.45 0.67 -2.98
C ASP A 283 27.10 0.61 -1.48
N TRP A 284 27.88 -0.16 -0.73
CA TRP A 284 27.81 -0.17 0.73
C TRP A 284 28.31 1.16 1.29
N MET A 285 27.52 1.79 2.14
CA MET A 285 27.85 3.08 2.77
C MET A 285 27.31 3.16 4.20
N GLN A 286 27.62 4.25 4.90
CA GLN A 286 27.06 4.54 6.22
C GLN A 286 25.63 5.08 6.10
N ALA A 287 24.81 4.88 7.12
CA ALA A 287 23.40 5.25 7.13
C ALA A 287 23.18 6.73 6.81
N GLU A 288 24.02 7.61 7.32
CA GLU A 288 23.97 9.05 7.11
C GLU A 288 24.15 9.42 5.63
N LYS A 289 25.03 8.70 4.92
CA LYS A 289 25.23 8.86 3.49
C LYS A 289 24.11 8.19 2.68
N LEU A 290 23.58 7.06 3.16
CA LEU A 290 22.48 6.39 2.47
C LEU A 290 21.21 7.24 2.48
N CYS A 291 20.94 7.97 3.57
CA CYS A 291 19.78 8.85 3.71
C CYS A 291 19.53 9.76 2.51
N SER A 292 20.58 10.29 1.87
CA SER A 292 20.41 11.19 0.73
C SER A 292 19.85 10.48 -0.52
N HIS A 293 19.96 9.15 -0.61
CA HIS A 293 19.59 8.36 -1.79
C HIS A 293 18.24 7.65 -1.66
N LEU A 294 17.61 7.69 -0.49
CA LEU A 294 16.45 6.86 -0.18
C LEU A 294 15.15 7.40 -0.78
N GLU A 295 14.43 6.53 -1.47
CA GLU A 295 13.04 6.71 -1.86
C GLU A 295 12.14 5.74 -1.10
N ILE A 296 10.93 6.18 -0.77
CA ILE A 296 9.96 5.32 -0.06
C ILE A 296 9.76 3.99 -0.81
N GLY A 297 9.64 2.90 -0.06
CA GLY A 297 9.54 1.55 -0.61
C GLY A 297 10.87 0.92 -1.03
N ASP A 298 11.99 1.63 -0.97
CA ASP A 298 13.31 1.05 -1.19
C ASP A 298 13.63 -0.04 -0.18
N LEU A 299 14.25 -1.13 -0.67
CA LEU A 299 14.75 -2.18 0.20
C LEU A 299 16.15 -1.82 0.68
N ILE A 300 16.35 -1.82 1.98
CA ILE A 300 17.65 -1.56 2.59
C ILE A 300 18.24 -2.87 3.07
N GLU A 301 19.45 -3.17 2.63
CA GLU A 301 20.25 -4.30 3.10
C GLU A 301 21.32 -3.77 4.06
N PHE A 302 21.42 -4.36 5.26
CA PHE A 302 22.41 -4.04 6.28
C PHE A 302 23.43 -5.17 6.39
N ARG A 303 24.72 -4.83 6.42
CA ARG A 303 25.81 -5.80 6.54
C ARG A 303 26.23 -5.93 8.00
N ARG A 304 25.74 -6.96 8.69
CA ARG A 304 26.11 -7.22 10.09
C ARG A 304 27.48 -7.86 10.17
N VAL A 305 28.36 -7.23 10.95
CA VAL A 305 29.74 -7.65 11.12
C VAL A 305 30.07 -7.74 12.61
N VAL A 306 30.65 -8.86 13.05
CA VAL A 306 31.08 -9.03 14.45
C VAL A 306 32.57 -9.34 14.51
N GLY A 307 33.24 -8.76 15.50
CA GLY A 307 34.66 -8.95 15.79
C GLY A 307 35.55 -7.88 15.16
N SER A 308 36.72 -7.66 15.76
CA SER A 308 37.79 -6.80 15.23
C SER A 308 38.24 -7.22 13.83
N ILE A 309 38.18 -8.53 13.56
CA ILE A 309 38.24 -9.12 12.23
C ILE A 309 36.81 -9.09 11.71
N LYS A 310 36.48 -8.12 10.86
CA LYS A 310 35.14 -7.89 10.30
C LYS A 310 34.55 -9.10 9.54
N ARG A 311 34.14 -10.16 10.25
CA ARG A 311 33.55 -11.38 9.68
C ARG A 311 32.04 -11.15 9.51
N ARG A 312 31.57 -11.29 8.27
CA ARG A 312 30.15 -11.15 7.89
C ARG A 312 29.38 -12.31 8.51
N ILE A 313 28.47 -12.03 9.44
CA ILE A 313 27.66 -13.09 10.06
C ILE A 313 26.33 -13.25 9.33
N TYR A 314 25.68 -12.14 8.97
CA TYR A 314 24.41 -12.17 8.25
C TYR A 314 24.07 -10.81 7.62
N THR A 315 23.05 -10.80 6.78
CA THR A 315 22.43 -9.59 6.24
C THR A 315 21.08 -9.38 6.91
N HIS A 316 20.83 -8.15 7.32
CA HIS A 316 19.50 -7.73 7.79
C HIS A 316 18.83 -6.91 6.71
N TRP A 317 17.49 -6.90 6.67
CA TRP A 317 16.73 -6.22 5.62
C TRP A 317 15.57 -5.41 6.20
N GLY A 318 15.26 -4.31 5.54
CA GLY A 318 14.09 -3.49 5.85
C GLY A 318 13.55 -2.75 4.63
N VAL A 319 12.41 -2.11 4.80
CA VAL A 319 11.74 -1.28 3.80
C VAL A 319 11.79 0.17 4.29
N PHE A 320 12.33 1.08 3.48
CA PHE A 320 12.29 2.49 3.81
C PHE A 320 10.84 3.00 3.74
N ILE A 321 10.33 3.54 4.84
CA ILE A 321 8.92 3.98 4.96
C ILE A 321 8.77 5.50 4.99
N GLY A 322 9.87 6.24 4.92
CA GLY A 322 9.87 7.70 4.80
C GLY A 322 10.62 8.42 5.93
N PHE A 323 10.66 9.74 5.82
CA PHE A 323 11.23 10.63 6.83
C PHE A 323 10.15 11.13 7.80
N HIS A 324 10.48 11.15 9.08
CA HIS A 324 9.67 11.78 10.13
C HIS A 324 10.62 12.55 11.05
N ASP A 325 10.35 13.84 11.31
CA ASP A 325 11.23 14.75 12.06
C ASP A 325 12.70 14.72 11.60
N LYS A 326 12.90 14.78 10.27
CA LYS A 326 14.22 14.70 9.58
C LYS A 326 14.98 13.39 9.79
N LYS A 327 14.38 12.38 10.41
CA LYS A 327 14.96 11.06 10.62
C LYS A 327 14.38 10.05 9.64
N ALA A 328 15.24 9.23 9.06
CA ALA A 328 14.85 8.16 8.14
C ALA A 328 14.29 6.97 8.95
N TYR A 329 13.08 6.51 8.65
CA TYR A 329 12.47 5.35 9.30
C TYR A 329 12.39 4.15 8.35
N VAL A 330 12.63 2.97 8.92
CA VAL A 330 12.62 1.70 8.20
C VAL A 330 11.70 0.74 8.93
N ALA A 331 10.82 0.08 8.19
CA ALA A 331 10.10 -1.08 8.69
C ALA A 331 11.01 -2.31 8.53
N HIS A 332 11.24 -3.06 9.60
CA HIS A 332 12.07 -4.27 9.56
C HIS A 332 11.61 -5.27 10.62
N THR A 333 12.05 -6.51 10.51
CA THR A 333 11.87 -7.50 11.58
C THR A 333 12.88 -7.24 12.70
N GLY A 334 12.44 -7.24 13.95
CA GLY A 334 13.29 -7.17 15.14
C GLY A 334 12.84 -8.17 16.20
N THR A 335 13.58 -8.26 17.31
CA THR A 335 13.16 -9.02 18.50
C THR A 335 12.83 -8.10 19.66
N ASP A 336 12.13 -8.62 20.67
CA ASP A 336 11.83 -7.89 21.91
C ASP A 336 13.10 -7.43 22.67
N PHE A 337 14.25 -8.05 22.42
CA PHE A 337 15.55 -7.70 23.03
C PHE A 337 16.24 -6.49 22.39
N GLY A 338 15.56 -5.81 21.46
CA GLY A 338 16.17 -4.81 20.59
C GLY A 338 16.96 -5.45 19.45
N ASP A 339 17.26 -4.65 18.44
CA ASP A 339 18.28 -5.02 17.46
C ASP A 339 19.58 -5.33 18.22
N PHE A 340 20.30 -6.35 17.75
CA PHE A 340 21.45 -7.03 18.36
C PHE A 340 22.58 -6.09 18.86
N GLY A 341 22.34 -5.24 19.86
CA GLY A 341 23.27 -4.20 20.30
C GLY A 341 22.93 -3.49 21.61
N ASN A 342 21.73 -3.64 22.18
CA ASN A 342 21.32 -2.80 23.31
C ASN A 342 21.85 -3.18 24.71
N ASN A 343 22.82 -4.09 24.83
CA ASN A 343 23.56 -4.31 26.09
C ASN A 343 25.06 -3.96 25.98
N LEU A 344 25.42 -3.03 25.10
CA LEU A 344 26.75 -2.41 25.09
C LEU A 344 26.87 -1.31 26.16
N ILE A 345 26.67 -1.69 27.43
CA ILE A 345 27.26 -1.01 28.57
C ILE A 345 28.27 -2.00 29.16
N SER A 346 29.55 -1.67 29.01
CA SER A 346 30.75 -2.42 29.44
C SER A 346 31.18 -3.63 28.58
N GLY A 347 32.15 -3.40 27.70
CA GLY A 347 33.35 -4.24 27.48
C GLY A 347 33.26 -5.74 27.12
N SER A 348 32.11 -6.41 27.13
CA SER A 348 32.03 -7.85 26.93
C SER A 348 31.56 -8.23 25.54
N VAL A 349 32.40 -8.96 24.81
CA VAL A 349 32.06 -9.71 23.60
C VAL A 349 30.81 -10.57 23.84
N GLU A 350 29.74 -10.39 23.04
CA GLU A 350 28.62 -11.32 23.05
C GLU A 350 29.12 -12.72 22.68
N SER A 351 28.95 -13.68 23.59
CA SER A 351 29.36 -15.05 23.34
C SER A 351 28.52 -15.66 22.21
N LEU A 352 29.11 -16.61 21.47
CA LEU A 352 28.38 -17.43 20.49
C LEU A 352 27.14 -18.11 21.09
N ALA A 353 27.13 -18.35 22.40
CA ALA A 353 25.98 -18.88 23.11
C ALA A 353 24.83 -17.86 23.16
N ALA A 354 25.11 -16.59 23.46
CA ALA A 354 24.09 -15.53 23.44
C ALA A 354 23.49 -15.35 22.04
N ILE A 355 24.32 -15.40 21.00
CA ILE A 355 23.87 -15.38 19.59
C ILE A 355 22.98 -16.58 19.28
N ARG A 356 23.37 -17.80 19.71
CA ARG A 356 22.54 -19.00 19.57
C ARG A 356 21.21 -18.89 20.31
N THR A 357 21.20 -18.38 21.53
CA THR A 357 19.97 -18.21 22.32
C THR A 357 19.03 -17.23 21.62
N LYS A 358 19.55 -16.09 21.12
CA LYS A 358 18.77 -15.13 20.33
C LYS A 358 18.25 -15.74 19.01
N MET A 359 19.00 -16.66 18.39
CA MET A 359 18.53 -17.41 17.21
C MET A 359 17.49 -18.49 17.56
N SER A 360 17.46 -19.00 18.78
CA SER A 360 16.57 -20.08 19.22
C SER A 360 15.23 -19.58 19.79
N CYS A 361 15.08 -18.30 20.10
CA CYS A 361 13.84 -17.74 20.63
C CYS A 361 12.81 -17.54 19.50
N SER A 362 12.05 -18.59 19.19
CA SER A 362 11.01 -18.65 18.16
C SER A 362 9.81 -17.72 18.39
N ASN A 363 9.62 -17.17 19.59
CA ASN A 363 8.33 -16.60 19.99
C ASN A 363 8.29 -15.06 20.11
N GLN A 364 9.30 -14.34 19.61
CA GLN A 364 9.44 -12.90 19.88
C GLN A 364 9.87 -12.06 18.67
N ILE A 365 9.52 -12.48 17.46
CA ILE A 365 9.77 -11.67 16.26
C ILE A 365 8.60 -10.72 16.05
N GLN A 366 8.92 -9.43 15.93
CA GLN A 366 7.97 -8.38 15.60
C GLN A 366 8.49 -7.54 14.44
N ILE A 367 7.60 -7.04 13.60
CA ILE A 367 7.96 -6.04 12.60
C ILE A 367 7.82 -4.69 13.28
N ARG A 368 8.92 -3.95 13.30
CA ARG A 368 9.07 -2.67 13.97
C ARG A 368 9.33 -1.58 12.96
N ARG A 369 9.02 -0.36 13.35
CA ARG A 369 9.47 0.87 12.70
C ARG A 369 10.54 1.46 13.62
N ASP A 370 11.78 1.48 13.16
CA ASP A 370 12.89 2.09 13.89
C ASP A 370 13.67 3.06 12.97
N GLU A 371 14.47 3.94 13.56
CA GLU A 371 15.30 4.90 12.84
C GLU A 371 16.45 4.19 12.12
N LEU A 372 16.72 4.54 10.86
CA LEU A 372 17.74 3.90 10.00
C LEU A 372 19.11 3.85 10.66
N ILE A 373 19.53 4.96 11.30
CA ILE A 373 20.83 5.06 11.97
C ILE A 373 20.89 4.10 13.16
N THR A 374 19.82 4.01 13.94
CA THR A 374 19.68 3.07 15.06
C THR A 374 19.74 1.62 14.59
N ILE A 375 19.06 1.29 13.49
CA ILE A 375 19.10 -0.04 12.90
C ILE A 375 20.50 -0.32 12.36
N ALA A 376 21.14 0.62 11.67
CA ALA A 376 22.48 0.44 11.13
C ALA A 376 23.50 0.20 12.24
N ASN A 377 23.43 0.93 13.35
CA ASN A 377 24.32 0.77 14.51
C ASN A 377 25.83 0.74 14.12
N GLY A 378 26.23 1.60 13.18
CA GLY A 378 27.58 1.67 12.62
C GLY A 378 27.93 0.63 11.54
N ASP A 379 27.05 -0.34 11.29
CA ASP A 379 27.18 -1.25 10.15
C ASP A 379 26.91 -0.52 8.82
N SER A 380 27.57 -0.97 7.77
CA SER A 380 27.30 -0.47 6.42
C SER A 380 25.96 -0.99 5.90
N CYS A 381 25.24 -0.15 5.20
CA CYS A 381 23.97 -0.45 4.54
C CYS A 381 24.00 -0.03 3.06
N ARG A 382 23.01 -0.49 2.29
CA ARG A 382 22.80 -0.12 0.88
C ARG A 382 21.34 -0.24 0.47
N ILE A 383 20.93 0.47 -0.57
CA ILE A 383 19.68 0.15 -1.28
C ILE A 383 19.93 -1.10 -2.12
N ASN A 384 19.01 -2.05 -2.11
CA ASN A 384 19.07 -3.25 -2.93
C ASN A 384 17.69 -3.64 -3.50
N ASN A 385 17.32 -2.97 -4.58
CA ASN A 385 16.14 -3.26 -5.38
C ASN A 385 16.49 -4.15 -6.60
N SER A 386 17.52 -5.00 -6.52
CA SER A 386 18.05 -5.74 -7.67
C SER A 386 17.02 -6.61 -8.40
N LEU A 387 15.93 -7.00 -7.73
CA LEU A 387 14.86 -7.81 -8.32
C LEU A 387 13.94 -6.99 -9.24
N ASP A 388 13.94 -5.66 -9.18
CA ASP A 388 13.19 -4.78 -10.10
C ASP A 388 13.56 -5.06 -11.57
N LYS A 389 14.79 -5.52 -11.85
CA LYS A 389 15.25 -5.91 -13.19
C LYS A 389 14.41 -7.01 -13.83
N GLY A 390 13.79 -7.88 -13.02
CA GLY A 390 13.02 -9.04 -13.50
C GLY A 390 11.64 -9.20 -12.86
N LYS A 391 11.28 -8.33 -11.91
CA LYS A 391 9.99 -8.35 -11.21
C LYS A 391 9.46 -6.94 -11.13
N ARG A 392 8.20 -6.75 -11.51
CA ARG A 392 7.53 -5.46 -11.37
C ARG A 392 7.32 -5.19 -9.87
N PRO A 393 7.95 -4.17 -9.28
CA PRO A 393 7.65 -3.79 -7.91
C PRO A 393 6.24 -3.19 -7.83
N PHE A 394 5.60 -3.29 -6.66
CA PHE A 394 4.43 -2.46 -6.39
C PHE A 394 4.82 -0.98 -6.37
N PRO A 395 3.88 -0.05 -6.62
CA PRO A 395 4.14 1.37 -6.43
C PRO A 395 4.69 1.66 -5.02
N PRO A 396 5.66 2.56 -4.85
CA PRO A 396 6.29 2.89 -3.56
C PRO A 396 5.34 2.99 -2.36
N VAL A 397 4.20 3.67 -2.53
CA VAL A 397 3.18 3.82 -1.49
C VAL A 397 2.54 2.50 -1.10
N ILE A 398 2.30 1.59 -2.05
CA ILE A 398 1.79 0.25 -1.78
C ILE A 398 2.85 -0.56 -1.04
N VAL A 399 4.13 -0.41 -1.37
CA VAL A 399 5.23 -1.06 -0.64
C VAL A 399 5.26 -0.60 0.83
N VAL A 400 5.13 0.70 1.07
CA VAL A 400 5.06 1.28 2.41
C VAL A 400 3.81 0.85 3.17
N ASP A 401 2.63 0.93 2.55
CA ASP A 401 1.36 0.48 3.15
C ASP A 401 1.44 -0.99 3.58
N ARG A 402 1.99 -1.85 2.72
CA ARG A 402 2.22 -3.27 3.03
C ARG A 402 3.18 -3.47 4.20
N ALA A 403 4.24 -2.67 4.28
CA ALA A 403 5.20 -2.73 5.39
C ALA A 403 4.56 -2.28 6.71
N LEU A 404 3.80 -1.17 6.69
CA LEU A 404 3.11 -0.63 7.87
C LEU A 404 2.01 -1.56 8.38
N ARG A 405 1.26 -2.22 7.49
CA ARG A 405 0.23 -3.21 7.86
C ARG A 405 0.77 -4.44 8.59
N MET A 406 2.05 -4.74 8.41
CA MET A 406 2.67 -5.89 9.05
C MET A 406 3.33 -5.56 10.40
N LEU A 407 3.33 -4.29 10.83
CA LEU A 407 3.87 -3.89 12.13
C LEU A 407 3.22 -4.66 13.28
N GLY A 408 4.02 -5.01 14.28
CA GLY A 408 3.60 -5.82 15.43
C GLY A 408 4.12 -7.25 15.39
N LYS A 409 3.62 -8.09 16.30
CA LYS A 409 4.07 -9.48 16.47
C LYS A 409 3.72 -10.32 15.25
N THR A 410 4.64 -11.18 14.85
CA THR A 410 4.47 -12.09 13.71
C THR A 410 4.81 -13.51 14.12
N ASN A 411 4.04 -14.48 13.60
CA ASN A 411 4.27 -15.92 13.82
C ASN A 411 5.41 -16.48 12.93
N TYR A 412 6.25 -15.62 12.37
CA TYR A 412 7.31 -16.01 11.43
C TYR A 412 8.56 -16.52 12.16
N ASN A 413 8.91 -17.79 11.96
CA ASN A 413 10.13 -18.44 12.47
C ASN A 413 11.31 -18.28 11.50
N LEU A 414 12.53 -18.04 12.01
CA LEU A 414 13.83 -17.78 11.32
C LEU A 414 14.16 -16.33 10.92
N LEU A 415 14.67 -15.58 11.90
CA LEU A 415 15.15 -14.19 11.89
C LEU A 415 15.93 -13.70 10.65
N LEU A 416 16.65 -14.56 9.94
CA LEU A 416 17.48 -14.15 8.80
C LEU A 416 16.70 -14.13 7.48
N ASN A 417 16.07 -15.25 7.13
CA ASN A 417 15.26 -15.32 5.91
C ASN A 417 13.99 -14.46 6.05
N ASN A 418 13.51 -14.25 7.27
CA ASN A 418 12.30 -13.49 7.50
C ASN A 418 12.45 -12.01 7.19
N CYS A 419 13.60 -11.39 7.48
CA CYS A 419 13.79 -9.98 7.16
C CYS A 419 13.79 -9.74 5.64
N GLU A 420 14.55 -10.55 4.89
CA GLU A 420 14.61 -10.47 3.42
C GLU A 420 13.26 -10.83 2.80
N HIS A 421 12.59 -11.85 3.34
CA HIS A 421 11.28 -12.28 2.87
C HIS A 421 10.22 -11.23 3.13
N PHE A 422 10.20 -10.61 4.30
CA PHE A 422 9.35 -9.47 4.63
C PHE A 422 9.56 -8.32 3.65
N ALA A 423 10.81 -7.87 3.47
CA ALA A 423 11.14 -6.77 2.57
C ALA A 423 10.70 -7.06 1.13
N LYS A 424 11.00 -8.28 0.62
CA LYS A 424 10.59 -8.71 -0.72
C LYS A 424 9.09 -8.95 -0.85
N TYR A 425 8.41 -9.38 0.20
CA TYR A 425 6.96 -9.48 0.22
C TYR A 425 6.34 -8.08 0.09
N CYS A 426 6.83 -7.10 0.83
CA CYS A 426 6.37 -5.72 0.73
C CYS A 426 6.54 -5.18 -0.68
N ARG A 427 7.73 -5.33 -1.29
CA ARG A 427 8.02 -4.74 -2.62
C ARG A 427 7.46 -5.51 -3.81
N TYR A 428 7.45 -6.84 -3.77
CA TYR A 428 7.15 -7.68 -4.94
C TYR A 428 6.00 -8.66 -4.75
N GLY A 429 5.40 -8.75 -3.56
CA GLY A 429 4.27 -9.66 -3.29
C GLY A 429 4.65 -11.13 -3.17
N LEU A 430 5.95 -11.43 -3.07
CA LEU A 430 6.44 -12.81 -3.06
C LEU A 430 6.24 -13.46 -1.69
N LYS A 431 5.31 -14.40 -1.56
CA LYS A 431 5.30 -15.41 -0.49
C LYS A 431 6.16 -16.61 -0.92
N GLU A 432 7.15 -16.97 -0.10
CA GLU A 432 8.10 -18.09 -0.24
C GLU A 432 9.21 -17.96 -1.32
N SER A 433 10.46 -17.88 -0.87
CA SER A 433 11.71 -17.88 -1.67
C SER A 433 12.32 -19.28 -1.69
N ASN A 434 12.94 -19.67 -2.82
CA ASN A 434 13.68 -20.93 -3.01
C ASN A 434 14.69 -21.26 -1.89
N GLN A 435 15.13 -20.26 -1.13
CA GLN A 435 16.06 -20.42 -0.01
C GLN A 435 15.45 -21.19 1.17
N ALA A 436 14.15 -21.03 1.46
CA ALA A 436 13.49 -21.81 2.51
C ALA A 436 13.47 -23.29 2.14
N THR A 437 13.23 -23.61 0.87
CA THR A 437 13.34 -24.98 0.34
C THR A 437 14.78 -25.49 0.46
N ALA A 438 15.78 -24.69 0.08
CA ALA A 438 17.19 -25.08 0.19
C ALA A 438 17.63 -25.33 1.64
N ALA A 439 17.29 -24.45 2.58
CA ALA A 439 17.58 -24.62 3.99
C ALA A 439 16.91 -25.88 4.56
N LYS A 440 15.64 -26.12 4.21
CA LYS A 440 14.90 -27.32 4.61
C LYS A 440 15.56 -28.60 4.06
N ILE A 441 16.01 -28.58 2.81
CA ILE A 441 16.75 -29.69 2.20
C ILE A 441 18.07 -29.94 2.94
N ILE A 442 18.84 -28.89 3.27
CA ILE A 442 20.13 -29.03 3.97
C ILE A 442 19.93 -29.59 5.38
N ILE A 443 18.95 -29.07 6.13
CA ILE A 443 18.65 -29.53 7.50
C ILE A 443 18.22 -31.00 7.48
N ILE A 444 17.29 -31.37 6.60
CA ILE A 444 16.81 -32.76 6.52
C ILE A 444 17.94 -33.69 6.06
N SER A 445 18.70 -33.31 5.04
CA SER A 445 19.80 -34.14 4.52
C SER A 445 20.90 -34.34 5.57
N SER A 446 21.25 -33.30 6.32
CA SER A 446 22.24 -33.40 7.41
C SER A 446 21.74 -34.24 8.58
N ALA A 447 20.48 -34.08 9.00
CA ALA A 447 19.87 -34.94 10.01
C ALA A 447 19.84 -36.42 9.58
N THR A 448 19.43 -36.70 8.33
CA THR A 448 19.48 -38.08 7.79
C THR A 448 20.89 -38.64 7.77
N TYR A 449 21.89 -37.83 7.40
CA TYR A 449 23.29 -38.25 7.45
C TYR A 449 23.74 -38.58 8.88
N CYS A 450 23.41 -37.74 9.86
CA CYS A 450 23.73 -37.98 11.27
C CYS A 450 23.05 -39.24 11.83
N ILE A 451 21.81 -39.55 11.39
CA ILE A 451 21.05 -40.72 11.86
C ILE A 451 21.53 -42.01 11.19
N THR A 452 21.79 -41.97 9.88
CA THR A 452 22.04 -43.18 9.08
C THR A 452 23.53 -43.46 8.83
N GLY A 453 24.40 -42.46 8.97
CA GLY A 453 25.80 -42.52 8.53
C GLY A 453 25.97 -42.66 7.00
N SER A 454 24.87 -42.67 6.23
CA SER A 454 24.88 -42.99 4.80
C SER A 454 24.69 -41.74 3.96
N LEU A 455 25.71 -41.43 3.16
CA LEU A 455 25.63 -40.35 2.17
C LEU A 455 24.56 -40.64 1.11
N ALA A 456 24.39 -41.91 0.73
CA ALA A 456 23.37 -42.34 -0.23
C ALA A 456 21.95 -42.11 0.30
N ALA A 457 21.68 -42.46 1.56
CA ALA A 457 20.38 -42.23 2.19
C ALA A 457 20.08 -40.73 2.29
N SER A 458 21.07 -39.94 2.71
CA SER A 458 20.98 -38.47 2.78
C SER A 458 20.63 -37.83 1.42
N ALA A 459 21.31 -38.26 0.34
CA ALA A 459 21.06 -37.77 -1.01
C ALA A 459 19.65 -38.11 -1.52
N VAL A 460 19.17 -39.34 -1.28
CA VAL A 460 17.81 -39.76 -1.66
C VAL A 460 16.76 -38.91 -0.93
N VAL A 461 16.91 -38.72 0.38
CA VAL A 461 15.96 -37.92 1.17
C VAL A 461 15.97 -36.45 0.73
N GLY A 462 17.14 -35.87 0.47
CA GLY A 462 17.24 -34.50 -0.04
C GLY A 462 16.53 -34.33 -1.39
N THR A 463 16.69 -35.30 -2.28
CA THR A 463 16.05 -35.31 -3.61
C THR A 463 14.53 -35.46 -3.50
N LEU A 464 14.04 -36.39 -2.68
CA LEU A 464 12.60 -36.56 -2.43
C LEU A 464 12.00 -35.29 -1.83
N THR A 465 12.67 -34.68 -0.84
CA THR A 465 12.24 -33.42 -0.21
C THR A 465 12.13 -32.29 -1.23
N TYR A 466 13.10 -32.19 -2.16
CA TYR A 466 13.06 -31.24 -3.26
C TYR A 466 11.87 -31.49 -4.20
N MET A 467 11.66 -32.75 -4.59
CA MET A 467 10.55 -33.15 -5.47
C MET A 467 9.19 -32.85 -4.83
N PHE A 468 8.98 -33.20 -3.55
CA PHE A 468 7.76 -32.86 -2.81
C PHE A 468 7.57 -31.35 -2.66
N SER A 469 8.64 -30.60 -2.40
CA SER A 469 8.57 -29.14 -2.31
C SER A 469 8.29 -28.48 -3.67
N ARG A 470 8.71 -29.10 -4.76
CA ARG A 470 8.40 -28.64 -6.13
C ARG A 470 6.96 -29.00 -6.50
N LEU A 471 6.54 -30.24 -6.27
CA LEU A 471 5.17 -30.70 -6.51
C LEU A 471 4.16 -29.92 -5.67
N GLY A 472 4.46 -29.66 -4.40
CA GLY A 472 3.61 -28.84 -3.53
C GLY A 472 3.53 -27.37 -3.97
N ARG A 473 4.59 -26.82 -4.57
CA ARG A 473 4.55 -25.47 -5.19
C ARG A 473 3.72 -25.45 -6.46
N ASP A 474 3.79 -26.51 -7.26
CA ASP A 474 2.99 -26.63 -8.48
C ASP A 474 1.51 -26.85 -8.11
N ILE A 475 1.19 -27.67 -7.11
CA ILE A 475 -0.18 -27.85 -6.61
C ILE A 475 -0.73 -26.57 -5.96
N LYS A 476 0.07 -25.86 -5.13
CA LYS A 476 -0.36 -24.57 -4.53
C LYS A 476 -0.58 -23.46 -5.56
N LYS A 477 0.03 -23.55 -6.74
CA LYS A 477 -0.27 -22.64 -7.87
C LYS A 477 -1.61 -22.94 -8.54
N PHE A 478 -2.17 -24.13 -8.35
CA PHE A 478 -3.41 -24.58 -8.99
C PHE A 478 -4.59 -24.76 -8.01
N VAL A 479 -4.39 -24.59 -6.71
CA VAL A 479 -5.45 -24.71 -5.70
C VAL A 479 -5.37 -23.53 -4.73
N PRO A 480 -6.37 -22.61 -4.74
CA PRO A 480 -6.57 -21.67 -3.64
C PRO A 480 -7.06 -22.47 -2.43
N SER A 481 -6.12 -23.10 -1.72
CA SER A 481 -6.44 -23.88 -0.52
C SER A 481 -6.33 -22.95 0.69
N TYR A 482 -7.43 -22.27 0.98
CA TYR A 482 -7.77 -21.86 2.34
C TYR A 482 -8.34 -23.08 3.06
N PRO A 483 -7.60 -23.66 4.01
CA PRO A 483 -8.22 -23.89 5.32
C PRO A 483 -7.28 -23.53 6.48
N ASP A 484 -7.89 -23.31 7.65
CA ASP A 484 -7.30 -23.12 8.99
C ASP A 484 -6.89 -21.70 9.40
N VAL A 485 -7.89 -20.87 9.69
CA VAL A 485 -7.95 -20.14 10.98
C VAL A 485 -9.38 -20.28 11.53
N LEU A 486 -9.61 -21.43 12.18
CA LEU A 486 -10.61 -21.62 13.24
C LEU A 486 -9.89 -21.32 14.57
N LEU A 487 -9.99 -20.06 15.00
CA LEU A 487 -10.08 -19.56 16.38
C LEU A 487 -10.05 -18.02 16.35
#